data_AF-A0AAD6SRI5-F1
#
_entry.id   AF-A0AAD6SRI5-F1
#
_cell.length_a   1.000
_cell.length_b   1.000
_cell.length_c   1.000
_cell.angle_alpha   90.00
_cell.angle_beta   90.00
_cell.angle_gamma   90.00
#
_symmetry.space_group_name_H-M   'P 1'
#
loop_
_entity.id
_entity.type
_entity.pdbx_description
1 polymer ?
#
loop_
_entity_poly.entity_id
_entity_poly.type
_entity_poly.pdbx_seq_one_letter_code
_entity_poly.pdbx_strand_id
1 'polypeptide(L)'
;MSRMPRRPNATEVRIKNITACLTPALTLLSEVDNTSGTPFIQPIVKTTEALIAGIKDVKRNKDECFKLVESIHQILCAIVHAHLKSETVGSLPPALAGKSVETLQKIYTFIGIQQDGNKIKQFFRQSEVNGLLKDCYVGLDQAMEVFKIQMGLTKNYLSWSQHILMVHSLMEPRRYPTK
;
A
#
# COMPACT_ATOMS: atom_id res chain seq x y z
N MET A 1 19.90 16.51 -35.08
CA MET A 1 20.55 15.86 -33.92
C MET A 1 19.47 15.19 -33.08
N SER A 2 19.26 13.88 -33.27
CA SER A 2 18.29 13.12 -32.48
C SER A 2 18.89 12.82 -31.11
N ARG A 3 18.33 13.40 -30.04
CA ARG A 3 18.72 13.05 -28.67
C ARG A 3 18.35 11.59 -28.43
N MET A 4 19.35 10.73 -28.23
CA MET A 4 19.10 9.33 -27.85
C MET A 4 18.28 9.28 -26.55
N PRO A 5 17.29 8.38 -26.45
CA PRO A 5 16.52 8.21 -25.23
C PRO A 5 17.44 7.76 -24.09
N ARG A 6 17.42 8.52 -22.99
CA ARG A 6 18.18 8.22 -21.77
C ARG A 6 17.64 6.90 -21.18
N ARG A 7 18.53 5.94 -20.92
CA ARG A 7 18.13 4.70 -20.22
C ARG A 7 17.60 5.04 -18.82
N PRO A 8 16.44 4.50 -18.42
CA PRO A 8 15.89 4.74 -17.09
C PRO A 8 16.82 4.18 -16.03
N ASN A 9 16.99 4.91 -14.93
CA ASN A 9 17.83 4.45 -13.81
C ASN A 9 17.06 3.43 -12.94
N ALA A 10 17.77 2.62 -12.14
CA ALA A 10 17.16 1.56 -11.33
C ALA A 10 16.07 2.08 -10.35
N THR A 11 16.21 3.32 -9.86
CA THR A 11 15.22 3.95 -8.99
C THR A 11 13.92 4.27 -9.72
N GLU A 12 14.00 4.82 -10.94
CA GLU A 12 12.85 5.10 -11.80
C GLU A 12 12.09 3.82 -12.15
N VAL A 13 12.82 2.74 -12.45
CA VAL A 13 12.22 1.41 -12.70
C VAL A 13 11.49 0.92 -11.45
N ARG A 14 12.09 1.03 -10.26
CA ARG A 14 11.47 0.59 -9.01
C ARG A 14 10.22 1.41 -8.68
N ILE A 15 10.26 2.74 -8.79
CA ILE A 15 9.08 3.59 -8.59
C ILE A 15 7.97 3.20 -9.56
N LYS A 16 8.29 3.00 -10.84
CA LYS A 16 7.31 2.56 -11.84
C LYS A 16 6.66 1.23 -11.44
N ASN A 17 7.43 0.26 -10.97
CA ASN A 17 6.91 -1.04 -10.54
C ASN A 17 6.01 -0.92 -9.30
N ILE A 18 6.41 -0.12 -8.31
CA ILE A 18 5.62 0.15 -7.11
C ILE A 18 4.27 0.78 -7.49
N THR A 19 4.30 1.85 -8.30
CA THR A 19 3.08 2.51 -8.78
C THR A 19 2.20 1.53 -9.54
N ALA A 20 2.76 0.76 -10.48
CA ALA A 20 2.02 -0.22 -11.25
C ALA A 20 1.36 -1.32 -10.40
N CYS A 21 1.97 -1.70 -9.27
CA CYS A 21 1.42 -2.66 -8.33
C CYS A 21 0.27 -2.08 -7.49
N LEU A 22 0.39 -0.81 -7.07
CA LEU A 22 -0.59 -0.18 -6.18
C LEU A 22 -1.83 0.34 -6.91
N THR A 23 -1.68 0.83 -8.15
CA THR A 23 -2.77 1.45 -8.89
C THR A 23 -4.02 0.56 -9.03
N PRO A 24 -3.93 -0.74 -9.40
CA PRO A 24 -5.13 -1.57 -9.53
C PRO A 24 -5.92 -1.73 -8.23
N ALA A 25 -5.22 -2.00 -7.13
CA ALA A 25 -5.85 -2.13 -5.80
C ALA A 25 -6.50 -0.81 -5.36
N LEU A 26 -5.85 0.31 -5.67
CA LEU A 26 -6.37 1.64 -5.36
C LEU A 26 -7.62 1.98 -6.18
N THR A 27 -7.63 1.68 -7.48
CA THR A 27 -8.79 1.88 -8.35
C THR A 27 -10.00 1.10 -7.83
N LEU A 28 -9.81 -0.17 -7.48
CA LEU A 28 -10.86 -1.01 -6.92
C LEU A 28 -11.39 -0.44 -5.59
N LEU A 29 -10.51 0.04 -4.71
CA LEU A 29 -10.93 0.67 -3.46
C LEU A 29 -11.71 1.96 -3.71
N SER A 30 -11.33 2.77 -4.71
CA SER A 30 -12.08 3.98 -5.09
C SER A 30 -13.47 3.63 -5.64
N GLU A 31 -13.59 2.58 -6.45
CA GLU A 31 -14.90 2.10 -6.93
C GLU A 31 -15.77 1.59 -5.78
N VAL A 32 -15.16 0.88 -4.82
CA VAL A 32 -15.84 0.44 -3.60
C VAL A 32 -16.29 1.63 -2.74
N ASP A 33 -15.47 2.65 -2.56
CA ASP A 33 -15.82 3.87 -1.83
C ASP A 33 -17.06 4.54 -2.42
N ASN A 34 -17.07 4.70 -3.75
CA ASN A 34 -18.17 5.32 -4.50
C ASN A 34 -19.49 4.53 -4.42
N THR A 35 -19.42 3.22 -4.20
CA THR A 35 -20.60 2.34 -4.19
C THR A 35 -21.11 2.02 -2.78
N SER A 36 -20.22 2.00 -1.78
CA SER A 36 -20.54 1.53 -0.42
C SER A 36 -20.70 2.65 0.61
N GLY A 37 -20.12 3.83 0.38
CA GLY A 37 -20.12 4.92 1.38
C GLY A 37 -19.42 4.58 2.69
N THR A 38 -18.51 3.59 2.68
CA THR A 38 -17.87 3.06 3.89
C THR A 38 -16.91 4.11 4.51
N PRO A 39 -17.07 4.51 5.78
CA PRO A 39 -16.41 5.69 6.37
C PRO A 39 -14.88 5.62 6.58
N PHE A 40 -14.18 4.67 5.97
CA PHE A 40 -12.73 4.47 6.13
C PHE A 40 -11.98 4.22 4.83
N ILE A 41 -12.68 3.97 3.72
CA ILE A 41 -12.04 3.66 2.44
C ILE A 41 -11.47 4.93 1.82
N GLN A 42 -12.23 6.02 1.82
CA GLN A 42 -11.75 7.30 1.29
C GLN A 42 -10.43 7.80 1.93
N PRO A 43 -10.24 7.79 3.26
CA PRO A 43 -8.94 8.13 3.86
C PRO A 43 -7.81 7.21 3.39
N ILE A 44 -8.06 5.91 3.27
CA ILE A 44 -7.07 4.92 2.82
C ILE A 44 -6.64 5.20 1.38
N VAL A 45 -7.62 5.47 0.51
CA VAL A 45 -7.40 5.82 -0.89
C VAL A 45 -6.54 7.09 -0.98
N LYS A 46 -7.00 8.19 -0.36
CA LYS A 46 -6.31 9.49 -0.43
C LYS A 46 -4.88 9.43 0.12
N THR A 47 -4.67 8.74 1.24
CA THR A 47 -3.33 8.60 1.82
C THR A 47 -2.42 7.77 0.92
N THR A 48 -2.94 6.72 0.29
CA THR A 48 -2.18 5.90 -0.66
C THR A 48 -1.82 6.68 -1.93
N GLU A 49 -2.75 7.46 -2.49
CA GLU A 49 -2.48 8.36 -3.62
C GLU A 49 -1.36 9.36 -3.28
N ALA A 50 -1.44 9.98 -2.11
CA ALA A 50 -0.42 10.92 -1.64
C ALA A 50 0.95 10.25 -1.45
N LEU A 51 0.97 9.01 -0.99
CA LEU A 51 2.19 8.20 -0.85
C LEU A 51 2.83 7.88 -2.19
N ILE A 52 2.04 7.43 -3.17
CA ILE A 52 2.50 7.19 -4.55
C ILE A 52 3.04 8.48 -5.17
N ALA A 53 2.35 9.60 -4.98
CA ALA A 53 2.78 10.88 -5.51
C ALA A 53 4.09 11.36 -4.86
N GLY A 54 4.24 11.16 -3.55
CA GLY A 54 5.37 11.64 -2.77
C GLY A 54 6.65 10.78 -2.86
N ILE A 55 6.55 9.51 -3.26
CA ILE A 55 7.68 8.58 -3.24
C ILE A 55 8.83 9.00 -4.18
N LYS A 56 8.50 9.74 -5.25
CA LYS A 56 9.47 10.28 -6.22
C LYS A 56 10.35 11.39 -5.63
N ASP A 57 9.83 12.11 -4.63
CA ASP A 57 10.47 13.29 -4.04
C ASP A 57 11.34 12.94 -2.82
N VAL A 58 11.42 11.64 -2.48
CA VAL A 58 12.22 11.14 -1.36
C VAL A 58 13.71 11.35 -1.63
N LYS A 59 14.39 12.01 -0.69
CA LYS A 59 15.82 12.34 -0.80
C LYS A 59 16.71 11.40 0.00
N ARG A 60 16.16 10.73 1.03
CA ARG A 60 16.90 9.92 2.02
C ARG A 60 16.18 8.62 2.31
N ASN A 61 16.92 7.63 2.81
CA ASN A 61 16.38 6.31 3.18
C ASN A 61 15.44 5.73 2.11
N LYS A 62 15.82 5.89 0.83
CA LYS A 62 14.97 5.55 -0.32
C LYS A 62 14.55 4.09 -0.27
N ASP A 63 15.46 3.19 0.06
CA ASP A 63 15.17 1.76 0.12
C ASP A 63 14.13 1.42 1.18
N GLU A 64 14.21 2.03 2.37
CA GLU A 64 13.22 1.83 3.43
C GLU A 64 11.86 2.45 3.05
N CYS A 65 11.85 3.64 2.44
CA CYS A 65 10.62 4.23 1.92
C CYS A 65 9.97 3.33 0.86
N PHE A 66 10.75 2.80 -0.07
CA PHE A 66 10.25 1.90 -1.10
C PHE A 66 9.71 0.60 -0.51
N LYS A 67 10.41 -0.02 0.46
CA LYS A 67 9.92 -1.21 1.16
C LYS A 67 8.60 -0.96 1.89
N LEU A 68 8.46 0.19 2.56
CA LEU A 68 7.21 0.55 3.23
C LEU A 68 6.07 0.69 2.24
N VAL A 69 6.29 1.42 1.12
CA VAL A 69 5.26 1.60 0.08
C VAL A 69 4.94 0.28 -0.63
N GLU A 70 5.92 -0.59 -0.88
CA GLU A 70 5.70 -1.96 -1.37
C GLU A 70 4.81 -2.76 -0.42
N SER A 71 4.97 -2.58 0.89
CA SER A 71 4.19 -3.29 1.92
C SER A 71 2.74 -2.78 1.99
N ILE A 72 2.46 -1.54 1.58
CA ILE A 72 1.09 -0.99 1.52
C ILE A 72 0.20 -1.83 0.59
N HIS A 73 0.76 -2.37 -0.49
CA HIS A 73 0.01 -3.23 -1.41
C HIS A 73 -0.71 -4.38 -0.67
N GLN A 74 -0.03 -4.98 0.31
CA GLN A 74 -0.59 -6.07 1.10
C GLN A 74 -1.80 -5.61 1.93
N ILE A 75 -1.73 -4.41 2.53
CA ILE A 75 -2.85 -3.80 3.25
C ILE A 75 -4.02 -3.54 2.29
N LEU A 76 -3.77 -2.95 1.12
CA LEU A 76 -4.85 -2.64 0.17
C LEU A 76 -5.54 -3.92 -0.32
N CYS A 77 -4.77 -4.96 -0.67
CA CYS A 77 -5.32 -6.26 -1.04
C CYS A 77 -6.13 -6.89 0.10
N ALA A 78 -5.64 -6.80 1.34
CA ALA A 78 -6.36 -7.28 2.51
C ALA A 78 -7.71 -6.56 2.68
N ILE A 79 -7.74 -5.24 2.51
CA ILE A 79 -8.97 -4.45 2.61
C ILE A 79 -9.95 -4.83 1.50
N VAL A 80 -9.50 -4.89 0.24
CA VAL A 80 -10.34 -5.30 -0.90
C VAL A 80 -10.91 -6.68 -0.64
N HIS A 81 -10.08 -7.63 -0.20
CA HIS A 81 -10.51 -8.99 0.05
C HIS A 81 -11.52 -9.09 1.20
N ALA A 82 -11.27 -8.38 2.31
CA ALA A 82 -12.19 -8.32 3.43
C ALA A 82 -13.55 -7.72 3.02
N HIS A 83 -13.52 -6.70 2.17
CA HIS A 83 -14.73 -6.08 1.64
C HIS A 83 -15.53 -7.05 0.74
N LEU A 84 -14.86 -7.78 -0.16
CA LEU A 84 -15.51 -8.74 -1.07
C LEU A 84 -16.08 -9.96 -0.35
N LYS A 85 -15.48 -10.38 0.77
CA LYS A 85 -15.95 -11.53 1.56
C LYS A 85 -17.02 -11.18 2.59
N SER A 86 -17.21 -9.90 2.91
CA SER A 86 -18.21 -9.50 3.89
C SER A 86 -19.61 -9.85 3.37
N GLU A 87 -20.35 -10.65 4.15
CA GLU A 87 -21.75 -11.00 3.86
C GLU A 87 -22.65 -9.75 3.83
N THR A 88 -22.23 -8.71 4.55
CA THR A 88 -22.80 -7.37 4.48
C THR A 88 -22.02 -6.53 3.47
N VAL A 89 -22.66 -6.20 2.35
CA VAL A 89 -22.13 -5.23 1.37
C VAL A 89 -21.71 -3.97 2.13
N GLY A 90 -20.45 -3.54 1.98
CA GLY A 90 -19.97 -2.31 2.61
C GLY A 90 -19.31 -2.45 3.98
N SER A 91 -19.28 -3.64 4.61
CA SER A 91 -18.71 -3.74 5.97
C SER A 91 -17.24 -4.14 5.95
N LEU A 92 -16.36 -3.17 6.16
CA LEU A 92 -14.96 -3.44 6.52
C LEU A 92 -14.87 -3.59 8.06
N PRO A 93 -14.20 -4.64 8.59
CA PRO A 93 -14.03 -4.78 10.03
C PRO A 93 -13.42 -3.51 10.64
N PRO A 94 -14.05 -2.88 11.64
CA PRO A 94 -13.58 -1.61 12.17
C PRO A 94 -12.13 -1.66 12.68
N ALA A 95 -11.71 -2.79 13.25
CA ALA A 95 -10.34 -3.02 13.71
C ALA A 95 -9.32 -3.01 12.55
N LEU A 96 -9.65 -3.65 11.42
CA LEU A 96 -8.80 -3.68 10.23
C LEU A 96 -8.74 -2.29 9.59
N ALA A 97 -9.89 -1.63 9.46
CA ALA A 97 -10.02 -0.29 8.91
C ALA A 97 -9.18 0.73 9.71
N GLY A 98 -9.39 0.78 11.02
CA GLY A 98 -8.69 1.71 11.91
C GLY A 98 -7.18 1.49 11.92
N LYS A 99 -6.73 0.24 12.01
CA LYS A 99 -5.30 -0.08 11.98
C LYS A 99 -4.63 0.23 10.64
N SER A 100 -5.35 0.02 9.54
CA SER A 100 -4.86 0.37 8.20
C SER A 100 -4.69 1.87 8.04
N VAL A 101 -5.69 2.66 8.44
CA VAL A 101 -5.61 4.15 8.40
C VAL A 101 -4.46 4.65 9.27
N GLU A 102 -4.36 4.18 10.51
CA GLU A 102 -3.30 4.58 11.45
C GLU A 102 -1.91 4.30 10.88
N THR A 103 -1.73 3.09 10.30
CA THR A 103 -0.45 2.65 9.73
C THR A 103 -0.08 3.45 8.49
N LEU A 104 -1.03 3.66 7.57
CA LEU A 104 -0.81 4.45 6.36
C LEU A 104 -0.45 5.89 6.70
N GLN A 105 -1.09 6.48 7.71
CA GLN A 105 -0.78 7.82 8.17
C GLN A 105 0.66 7.92 8.72
N LYS A 106 1.09 6.93 9.52
CA LYS A 106 2.47 6.86 10.04
C LYS A 106 3.49 6.75 8.91
N ILE A 107 3.23 5.90 7.92
CA ILE A 107 4.08 5.73 6.73
C ILE A 107 4.15 7.04 5.93
N TYR A 108 3.01 7.72 5.75
CA TYR A 108 2.94 9.03 5.10
C TYR A 108 3.78 10.08 5.84
N THR A 109 3.67 10.17 7.16
CA THR A 109 4.49 11.06 7.97
C THR A 109 5.98 10.73 7.84
N PHE A 110 6.35 9.44 7.90
CA PHE A 110 7.75 9.02 7.74
C PHE A 110 8.32 9.44 6.39
N ILE A 111 7.60 9.17 5.30
CA ILE A 111 8.02 9.52 3.93
C ILE A 111 8.11 11.05 3.77
N GLY A 112 7.17 11.81 4.32
CA GLY A 112 7.23 13.27 4.34
C GLY A 112 8.51 13.80 5.00
N ILE A 113 8.95 13.19 6.10
CA ILE A 113 10.23 13.55 6.74
C ILE A 113 11.42 13.25 5.82
N GLN A 114 11.39 12.15 5.05
CA GLN A 114 12.49 11.79 4.14
C GLN A 114 12.55 12.64 2.86
N GLN A 115 11.50 13.42 2.57
CA GLN A 115 11.50 14.42 1.49
C GLN A 115 12.19 15.73 1.92
N ASP A 116 12.26 16.02 3.23
CA ASP A 116 12.97 17.19 3.75
C ASP A 116 14.49 17.02 3.56
N GLY A 117 15.09 18.01 2.89
CA GLY A 117 16.51 18.05 2.59
C GLY A 117 17.38 18.57 3.73
N ASN A 118 16.81 18.97 4.88
CA ASN A 118 17.59 19.54 5.96
C ASN A 118 18.30 18.47 6.80
N LYS A 119 19.64 18.37 6.68
CA LYS A 119 20.46 17.37 7.41
C LYS A 119 20.51 17.63 8.91
N ILE A 120 20.55 18.91 9.31
CA ILE A 120 20.70 19.31 10.70
C ILE A 120 19.43 18.98 11.49
N LYS A 121 18.26 19.36 10.97
CA LYS A 121 16.96 19.02 11.58
C LYS A 121 16.78 17.51 11.76
N GLN A 122 17.25 16.71 10.79
CA GLN A 122 17.12 15.26 10.87
C GLN A 122 18.07 14.62 11.88
N PHE A 123 19.30 15.13 12.01
CA PHE A 123 20.25 14.63 13.00
C PHE A 123 19.69 14.76 14.43
N PHE A 124 19.06 15.90 14.75
CA PHE A 124 18.40 16.10 16.04
C PHE A 124 17.13 15.26 16.23
N ARG A 125 16.57 14.71 15.15
CA ARG A 125 15.34 13.88 15.17
C ARG A 125 15.61 12.40 14.88
N GLN A 126 16.86 11.96 14.90
CA GLN A 126 17.22 10.62 14.45
C GLN A 126 16.53 9.52 15.28
N SER A 127 16.40 9.71 16.60
CA SER A 127 15.68 8.80 17.49
C SER A 127 14.17 8.75 17.17
N GLU A 128 13.55 9.90 16.94
CA GLU A 128 12.13 10.01 16.56
C GLU A 128 11.86 9.33 15.22
N VAL A 129 12.73 9.55 14.23
CA VAL A 129 12.61 8.95 12.89
C VAL A 129 12.75 7.42 12.97
N ASN A 130 13.68 6.91 13.77
CA ASN A 130 13.85 5.47 13.96
C ASN A 130 12.66 4.85 14.73
N GLY A 131 12.14 5.55 15.73
CA GLY A 131 10.92 5.17 16.43
C GLY A 131 9.73 5.07 15.48
N LEU A 132 9.53 6.11 14.65
CA LEU A 132 8.46 6.14 13.66
C LEU A 132 8.59 5.02 12.62
N LEU A 133 9.80 4.72 12.15
CA LEU A 133 10.04 3.60 11.23
C LEU A 133 9.65 2.27 11.86
N LYS A 134 10.05 2.04 13.11
CA LYS A 134 9.66 0.84 13.86
C LYS A 134 8.14 0.76 14.01
N ASP A 135 7.50 1.87 14.34
CA ASP A 135 6.03 1.93 14.47
C ASP A 135 5.31 1.66 13.16
N CYS A 136 5.88 2.06 12.02
CA CYS A 136 5.34 1.72 10.69
C CYS A 136 5.34 0.20 10.48
N TYR A 137 6.46 -0.48 10.76
CA TYR A 137 6.56 -1.93 10.61
C TYR A 137 5.66 -2.68 11.59
N VAL A 138 5.59 -2.25 12.85
CA VAL A 138 4.68 -2.83 13.84
C VAL A 138 3.23 -2.62 13.41
N GLY A 139 2.87 -1.44 12.90
CA GLY A 139 1.53 -1.17 12.39
C GLY A 139 1.17 -2.06 11.20
N LEU A 140 2.11 -2.25 10.26
CA LEU A 140 1.95 -3.14 9.11
C LEU A 140 1.67 -4.59 9.57
N ASP A 141 2.49 -5.10 10.49
CA ASP A 141 2.34 -6.46 11.01
C ASP A 141 1.00 -6.65 11.75
N GLN A 142 0.62 -5.67 12.59
CA GLN A 142 -0.65 -5.68 13.29
C GLN A 142 -1.86 -5.64 12.34
N ALA A 143 -1.82 -4.79 11.30
CA ALA A 143 -2.90 -4.71 10.31
C ALA A 143 -3.06 -6.06 9.57
N MET A 144 -1.94 -6.69 9.20
CA MET A 144 -1.95 -8.00 8.56
C MET A 144 -2.41 -9.11 9.51
N GLU A 145 -2.05 -9.06 10.79
CA GLU A 145 -2.50 -10.05 11.77
C GLU A 145 -4.01 -9.96 12.01
N VAL A 146 -4.55 -8.74 12.15
CA VAL A 146 -6.01 -8.52 12.23
C VAL A 146 -6.71 -9.07 10.98
N PHE A 147 -6.14 -8.86 9.79
CA PHE A 147 -6.68 -9.44 8.57
C PHE A 147 -6.67 -10.98 8.61
N LYS A 148 -5.56 -11.61 8.99
CA LYS A 148 -5.47 -13.09 9.07
C LYS A 148 -6.52 -13.67 10.01
N ILE A 149 -6.67 -13.08 11.19
CA ILE A 149 -7.65 -13.49 12.20
C ILE A 149 -9.06 -13.38 11.62
N GLN A 150 -9.40 -12.23 11.01
CA GLN A 150 -10.72 -12.00 10.42
C GLN A 150 -11.04 -13.01 9.32
N MET A 151 -10.03 -13.43 8.57
CA MET A 151 -10.16 -14.34 7.45
C MET A 151 -10.09 -15.81 7.84
N GLY A 152 -9.92 -16.12 9.13
CA GLY A 152 -9.73 -17.48 9.63
C GLY A 152 -8.42 -18.14 9.15
N LEU A 153 -7.45 -17.35 8.69
CA LEU A 153 -6.19 -17.84 8.11
C LEU A 153 -5.19 -18.12 9.24
N THR A 154 -5.33 -19.27 9.91
CA THR A 154 -4.37 -19.67 10.96
C THR A 154 -3.41 -20.76 10.45
N LYS A 155 -2.11 -20.37 10.41
CA LYS A 155 -0.89 -21.20 10.40
C LYS A 155 -0.33 -21.87 9.12
N ASN A 156 -1.00 -21.89 7.97
CA ASN A 156 -0.41 -22.47 6.73
C ASN A 156 -0.41 -21.52 5.52
N TYR A 157 0.37 -20.44 5.57
CA TYR A 157 0.58 -19.57 4.39
C TYR A 157 2.06 -19.54 3.97
N LEU A 158 2.50 -20.66 3.41
CA LEU A 158 3.58 -20.62 2.43
C LEU A 158 2.96 -20.08 1.13
N SER A 159 3.48 -18.92 0.69
CA SER A 159 3.23 -18.27 -0.61
C SER A 159 1.94 -17.46 -0.76
N TRP A 160 1.85 -16.32 -0.07
CA TRP A 160 0.91 -15.23 -0.40
C TRP A 160 1.04 -14.72 -1.86
N SER A 161 2.20 -14.94 -2.49
CA SER A 161 2.42 -14.73 -3.92
C SER A 161 1.49 -15.59 -4.80
N GLN A 162 1.11 -16.81 -4.37
CA GLN A 162 0.12 -17.62 -5.09
C GLN A 162 -1.31 -17.08 -4.96
N HIS A 163 -1.66 -16.46 -3.83
CA HIS A 163 -2.98 -15.88 -3.62
C HIS A 163 -3.16 -14.56 -4.41
N ILE A 164 -2.11 -13.74 -4.51
CA ILE A 164 -2.10 -12.55 -5.38
C ILE A 164 -2.25 -12.96 -6.86
N LEU A 165 -1.60 -14.04 -7.30
CA LEU A 165 -1.79 -14.59 -8.64
C LEU A 165 -3.22 -15.11 -8.88
N MET A 166 -3.87 -15.68 -7.86
CA MET A 166 -5.25 -16.14 -7.95
C MET A 166 -6.24 -14.97 -8.04
N VAL A 167 -6.05 -13.91 -7.26
CA VAL A 167 -6.85 -12.68 -7.35
C VAL A 167 -6.63 -11.97 -8.68
N HIS A 168 -5.38 -11.92 -9.18
CA HIS A 168 -5.07 -11.40 -10.51
C HIS A 168 -5.75 -12.23 -11.62
N SER A 169 -5.77 -13.56 -11.50
CA SER A 169 -6.46 -14.46 -12.45
C SER A 169 -7.99 -14.32 -12.43
N LEU A 170 -8.58 -13.93 -11.29
CA LEU A 170 -10.01 -13.63 -11.17
C LEU A 170 -10.38 -12.24 -11.74
N MET A 171 -9.41 -11.36 -11.90
CA MET A 171 -9.56 -10.01 -12.44
C MET A 171 -9.27 -9.91 -13.95
N GLU A 172 -8.84 -10.99 -14.60
CA GLU A 172 -8.72 -11.01 -16.06
C GLU A 172 -10.11 -11.06 -16.70
N PRO A 173 -10.43 -10.15 -17.65
CA PRO A 173 -11.69 -10.21 -18.38
C PRO A 173 -11.74 -11.54 -19.16
N ARG A 174 -12.76 -12.36 -18.88
CA ARG A 174 -13.01 -13.61 -19.63
C ARG A 174 -13.03 -13.26 -21.12
N ARG A 175 -11.96 -13.62 -21.84
CA ARG A 175 -11.99 -13.60 -23.30
C ARG A 175 -13.01 -14.63 -23.73
N TYR A 176 -14.20 -14.16 -24.11
CA TYR A 176 -15.16 -14.99 -24.79
C TYR A 176 -14.51 -15.54 -26.07
N PRO A 177 -14.63 -16.84 -26.37
CA PRO A 177 -14.17 -17.36 -27.64
C PRO A 177 -15.07 -16.76 -28.72
N THR A 178 -14.49 -15.87 -29.53
CA THR A 178 -15.09 -15.47 -30.80
C THR A 178 -15.10 -16.72 -31.69
N LYS A 179 -16.32 -17.17 -32.04
CA LYS A 179 -16.57 -18.17 -33.07
C LYS A 179 -16.14 -17.67 -34.43
#